data_AF-A0A146KRX2-F1
#
_entry.id   AF-A0A146KRX2-F1
#
_cell.length_a   1.000
_cell.length_b   1.000
_cell.length_c   1.000
_cell.angle_alpha   90.00
_cell.angle_beta   90.00
_cell.angle_gamma   90.00
#
_symmetry.space_group_name_H-M   'P 1'
#
loop_
_entity.id
_entity.type
_entity.pdbx_description
1 polymer ?
#
loop_
_entity_poly.entity_id
_entity_poly.type
_entity_poly.pdbx_seq_one_letter_code
_entity_poly.pdbx_strand_id
1 'polypeptide(L)'
;SKTVDYEGLDDDFREPPVYRKRNIEVRTRTRRSLEPREVDFNPDALSGVVCYSSQKVYSQSGTTCHQCRQKTIDLKSRCYIPYCRGVRGMFCGNCLLKRYGERVDDVLRDPNWKCPPCRKICNCSICRRSYGKDPTGQLFPSVSEKGYNNVLEYLAKIGDDKLEDD
;
A
#
# COMPACT_ATOMS: atom_id res chain seq x y z
N SER A 1 18.85 51.26 -4.62
CA SER A 1 18.93 51.06 -3.17
C SER A 1 17.55 51.16 -2.55
N LYS A 2 17.09 50.08 -1.92
CA LYS A 2 16.03 50.11 -0.91
C LYS A 2 16.53 49.24 0.23
N THR A 3 16.94 49.89 1.31
CA THR A 3 17.26 49.26 2.59
C THR A 3 15.95 48.84 3.23
N VAL A 4 15.88 47.61 3.73
CA VAL A 4 14.75 47.11 4.50
C VAL A 4 15.18 47.14 5.95
N ASP A 5 14.57 48.02 6.76
CA ASP A 5 14.80 48.08 8.20
C ASP A 5 14.21 46.86 8.87
N TYR A 6 15.01 46.21 9.71
CA TYR A 6 14.66 45.03 10.50
C TYR A 6 14.81 45.39 11.98
N GLU A 7 13.98 46.31 12.47
CA GLU A 7 13.84 46.55 13.91
C GLU A 7 12.48 46.03 14.39
N GLY A 8 12.49 45.03 15.27
CA GLY A 8 11.30 44.57 16.00
C GLY A 8 10.91 43.09 15.89
N LEU A 9 11.86 42.15 15.83
CA LEU A 9 11.55 40.73 16.08
C LEU A 9 12.25 40.26 17.34
N ASP A 10 11.43 39.94 18.34
CA ASP A 10 11.82 39.47 19.66
C ASP A 10 12.73 38.24 19.59
N ASP A 11 13.72 38.25 20.47
CA ASP A 11 14.91 37.41 20.55
C ASP A 11 14.62 36.01 21.12
N ASP A 12 13.76 35.23 20.46
CA ASP A 12 13.57 33.81 20.78
C ASP A 12 14.04 32.93 19.61
N PHE A 13 15.33 33.10 19.26
CA PHE A 13 16.06 32.23 18.34
C PHE A 13 16.26 30.86 19.01
N ARG A 14 15.21 30.04 18.99
CA ARG A 14 15.31 28.65 19.40
C ARG A 14 16.18 27.92 18.37
N GLU A 15 17.39 27.55 18.77
CA GLU A 15 18.33 26.83 17.90
C GLU A 15 17.62 25.66 17.19
N PRO A 16 17.76 25.54 15.85
CA PRO A 16 17.17 24.42 15.13
C PRO A 16 17.75 23.11 15.68
N PRO A 17 16.92 22.07 15.90
CA PRO A 17 17.38 20.83 16.51
C PRO A 17 18.52 20.22 15.68
N VAL A 18 19.66 19.97 16.33
CA VAL A 18 20.80 19.29 15.71
C VAL A 18 20.37 17.87 15.33
N TYR A 19 20.04 17.67 14.06
CA TYR A 19 19.79 16.34 13.52
C TYR A 19 21.11 15.56 13.55
N ARG A 20 21.29 14.70 14.58
CA ARG A 20 22.34 13.69 14.57
C ARG A 20 22.15 12.84 13.31
N LYS A 21 23.08 12.97 12.36
CA LYS A 21 23.22 12.02 11.25
C LYS A 21 23.49 10.66 11.89
N ARG A 22 22.45 9.82 11.99
CA ARG A 22 22.63 8.42 12.36
C ARG A 22 23.60 7.82 11.35
N ASN A 23 24.68 7.20 11.83
CA ASN A 23 25.50 6.32 11.00
C ASN A 23 24.56 5.23 10.46
N ILE A 24 24.15 5.37 9.20
CA ILE A 24 23.42 4.32 8.50
C ILE A 24 24.48 3.28 8.21
N GLU A 25 24.65 2.31 9.12
CA GLU A 25 25.21 1.03 8.72
C GLU A 25 24.41 0.60 7.49
N VAL A 26 25.08 0.55 6.34
CA VAL A 26 24.51 0.00 5.12
C VAL A 26 24.32 -1.47 5.41
N ARG A 27 23.17 -1.82 6.00
CA ARG A 27 22.70 -3.19 6.05
C ARG A 27 22.64 -3.63 4.60
N THR A 28 23.63 -4.42 4.20
CA THR A 28 23.58 -5.16 2.95
C THR A 28 22.26 -5.91 3.00
N ARG A 29 21.30 -5.51 2.15
CA ARG A 29 20.03 -6.21 2.05
C ARG A 29 20.40 -7.64 1.68
N THR A 30 20.24 -8.57 2.62
CA THR A 30 20.36 -10.00 2.34
C THR A 30 19.54 -10.25 1.08
N ARG A 31 20.22 -10.72 0.04
CA ARG A 31 19.63 -10.89 -1.29
C ARG A 31 18.39 -11.75 -1.10
N ARG A 32 17.23 -11.26 -1.52
CA ARG A 32 15.96 -11.99 -1.35
C ARG A 32 16.14 -13.34 -2.05
N SER A 33 16.04 -14.45 -1.31
CA SER A 33 16.24 -15.79 -1.87
C SER A 33 15.38 -15.93 -3.14
N LEU A 34 15.98 -16.41 -4.23
CA LEU A 34 15.28 -16.60 -5.50
C LEU A 34 14.49 -17.91 -5.52
N GLU A 35 14.64 -18.76 -4.51
CA GLU A 35 13.97 -20.06 -4.44
C GLU A 35 12.44 -19.90 -4.33
N PRO A 36 11.65 -20.71 -5.06
CA PRO A 36 10.21 -20.79 -4.83
C PRO A 36 9.93 -21.15 -3.37
N ARG A 37 8.94 -20.51 -2.73
CA ARG A 37 8.43 -20.99 -1.44
C ARG A 37 7.31 -22.00 -1.66
N GLU A 38 7.15 -22.96 -0.77
CA GLU A 38 5.95 -23.78 -0.71
C GLU A 38 4.74 -22.90 -0.37
N VAL A 39 3.63 -23.15 -1.07
CA VAL A 39 2.42 -22.33 -0.96
C VAL A 39 1.21 -23.23 -0.79
N ASP A 40 0.83 -23.45 0.46
CA ASP A 40 -0.38 -24.21 0.77
C ASP A 40 -1.61 -23.30 0.68
N PHE A 41 -2.54 -23.69 -0.17
CA PHE A 41 -3.87 -23.10 -0.24
C PHE A 41 -4.77 -23.77 0.80
N ASN A 42 -5.36 -22.97 1.68
CA ASN A 42 -6.35 -23.42 2.65
C ASN A 42 -7.53 -22.43 2.64
N PRO A 43 -8.61 -22.72 1.89
CA PRO A 43 -9.78 -21.85 1.80
C PRO A 43 -10.59 -21.83 3.10
N ASP A 44 -10.45 -22.84 3.95
CA ASP A 44 -11.23 -23.00 5.18
C ASP A 44 -10.58 -22.29 6.39
N ALA A 45 -9.33 -21.85 6.26
CA ALA A 45 -8.63 -21.02 7.25
C ALA A 45 -9.09 -19.55 7.27
N LEU A 46 -10.27 -19.23 6.73
CA LEU A 46 -10.91 -17.91 6.77
C LEU A 46 -11.40 -17.54 8.18
N SER A 47 -10.52 -17.58 9.18
CA SER A 47 -10.83 -17.10 10.53
C SER A 47 -10.54 -15.59 10.60
N GLY A 48 -11.55 -14.75 10.42
CA GLY A 48 -11.38 -13.32 10.62
C GLY A 48 -12.59 -12.49 10.20
N VAL A 49 -12.70 -11.30 10.81
CA VAL A 49 -13.72 -10.32 10.43
C VAL A 49 -13.26 -9.56 9.20
N VAL A 50 -14.10 -9.52 8.17
CA VAL A 50 -13.87 -8.71 6.98
C VAL A 50 -14.27 -7.27 7.26
N CYS A 51 -13.32 -6.33 7.14
CA CYS A 51 -13.60 -4.90 7.25
C CYS A 51 -13.49 -4.19 5.89
N TYR A 52 -14.64 -3.75 5.37
CA TYR A 52 -14.77 -2.96 4.14
C TYR A 52 -14.89 -1.45 4.38
N SER A 53 -14.93 -1.02 5.64
CA SER A 53 -15.03 0.39 6.03
C SER A 53 -13.69 0.94 6.52
N SER A 54 -13.69 2.20 6.97
CA SER A 54 -12.56 2.83 7.67
C SER A 54 -12.48 2.42 9.15
N GLN A 55 -13.49 1.75 9.70
CA GLN A 55 -13.57 1.35 11.11
C GLN A 55 -12.79 0.04 11.34
N LYS A 56 -11.46 0.16 11.42
CA LYS A 56 -10.56 -0.99 11.57
C LYS A 56 -10.19 -1.21 13.02
N VAL A 57 -9.95 -2.47 13.40
CA VAL A 57 -9.47 -2.83 14.73
C VAL A 57 -7.94 -2.96 14.71
N TYR A 58 -7.26 -1.97 15.28
CA TYR A 58 -5.81 -1.91 15.35
C TYR A 58 -5.28 -2.80 16.46
N SER A 59 -4.20 -3.53 16.19
CA SER A 59 -3.53 -4.36 17.20
C SER A 59 -2.06 -4.57 16.86
N GLN A 60 -1.21 -4.68 17.87
CA GLN A 60 0.20 -5.03 17.69
C GLN A 60 0.43 -6.48 17.28
N SER A 61 -0.49 -7.38 17.64
CA SER A 61 -0.52 -8.77 17.18
C SER A 61 -1.15 -8.92 15.78
N GLY A 62 -1.68 -7.83 15.23
CA GLY A 62 -2.27 -7.81 13.90
C GLY A 62 -1.24 -7.93 12.78
N THR A 63 -1.76 -8.07 11.56
CA THR A 63 -0.96 -8.10 10.33
C THR A 63 -1.02 -6.75 9.61
N THR A 64 0.06 -6.40 8.91
CA THR A 64 0.15 -5.12 8.18
C THR A 64 -0.48 -5.24 6.79
N CYS A 65 -1.26 -4.24 6.38
CA CYS A 65 -1.75 -4.11 5.00
C CYS A 65 -0.69 -3.45 4.10
N HIS A 66 -0.50 -3.98 2.88
CA HIS A 66 0.40 -3.43 1.87
C HIS A 66 0.07 -1.98 1.51
N GLN A 67 -1.21 -1.68 1.30
CA GLN A 67 -1.65 -0.39 0.76
C GLN A 67 -1.63 0.72 1.81
N CYS A 68 -2.34 0.54 2.92
CA CYS A 68 -2.46 1.57 3.96
C CYS A 68 -1.38 1.46 5.05
N ARG A 69 -0.58 0.39 5.07
CA ARG A 69 0.47 0.13 6.07
C ARG A 69 -0.02 0.09 7.52
N GLN A 70 -1.33 0.00 7.72
CA GLN A 70 -1.94 -0.15 9.04
C GLN A 70 -1.85 -1.61 9.49
N LYS A 71 -1.60 -1.82 10.78
CA LYS A 71 -1.55 -3.12 11.42
C LYS A 71 -2.87 -3.38 12.16
N THR A 72 -3.63 -4.35 11.68
CA THR A 72 -5.00 -4.63 12.16
C THR A 72 -5.24 -6.13 12.27
N ILE A 73 -6.25 -6.53 13.03
CA ILE A 73 -6.69 -7.94 13.12
C ILE A 73 -7.63 -8.34 11.96
N ASP A 74 -8.07 -7.37 11.15
CA ASP A 74 -8.97 -7.64 10.02
C ASP A 74 -8.38 -8.70 9.09
N LEU A 75 -9.28 -9.48 8.48
CA LEU A 75 -8.91 -10.42 7.42
C LEU A 75 -8.19 -9.68 6.27
N LYS A 76 -7.13 -10.29 5.75
CA LYS A 76 -6.32 -9.76 4.65
C LYS A 76 -6.10 -10.82 3.59
N SER A 77 -5.96 -10.39 2.35
CA SER A 77 -5.63 -11.26 1.23
C SER A 77 -4.29 -11.98 1.44
N ARG A 78 -4.09 -13.07 0.71
CA ARG A 78 -2.81 -13.79 0.63
C ARG A 78 -2.53 -14.12 -0.83
N CYS A 79 -1.30 -13.86 -1.27
CA CYS A 79 -0.88 -14.18 -2.63
C CYS A 79 -0.22 -15.56 -2.65
N TYR A 80 -0.68 -16.43 -3.54
CA TYR A 80 -0.23 -17.81 -3.65
C TYR A 80 0.92 -18.00 -4.66
N ILE A 81 1.42 -16.91 -5.27
CA ILE A 81 2.63 -16.99 -6.12
C ILE A 81 3.86 -17.37 -5.25
N PRO A 82 4.66 -18.38 -5.64
CA PRO A 82 5.82 -18.86 -4.87
C PRO A 82 6.86 -17.79 -4.55
N TYR A 83 7.04 -16.81 -5.44
CA TYR A 83 7.99 -15.71 -5.26
C TYR A 83 7.40 -14.50 -4.51
N CYS A 84 6.09 -14.50 -4.22
CA CYS A 84 5.46 -13.43 -3.44
C CYS A 84 5.61 -13.69 -1.95
N ARG A 85 6.28 -12.76 -1.25
CA ARG A 85 6.65 -12.92 0.16
C ARG A 85 6.26 -11.73 1.03
N GLY A 86 5.95 -12.05 2.29
CA GLY A 86 5.64 -11.10 3.36
C GLY A 86 4.42 -10.23 3.03
N VAL A 87 4.48 -8.97 3.45
CA VAL A 87 3.38 -7.99 3.31
C VAL A 87 3.00 -7.68 1.85
N ARG A 88 3.80 -8.07 0.85
CA ARG A 88 3.52 -7.77 -0.57
C ARG A 88 2.16 -8.29 -1.06
N GLY A 89 1.72 -9.44 -0.55
CA GLY A 89 0.45 -10.06 -0.93
C GLY A 89 -0.72 -9.75 0.00
N MET A 90 -0.53 -8.94 1.05
CA MET A 90 -1.49 -8.76 2.14
C MET A 90 -2.24 -7.44 2.03
N PHE A 91 -3.51 -7.46 1.66
CA PHE A 91 -4.38 -6.30 1.55
C PHE A 91 -5.60 -6.47 2.47
N CYS A 92 -5.92 -5.45 3.28
CA CYS A 92 -7.20 -5.46 4.00
C CYS A 92 -8.37 -5.22 3.03
N GLY A 93 -9.56 -5.72 3.39
CA GLY A 93 -10.79 -5.63 2.59
C GLY A 93 -11.05 -4.24 2.01
N ASN A 94 -11.11 -3.19 2.83
CA ASN A 94 -11.34 -1.82 2.36
C ASN A 94 -10.33 -1.34 1.30
N CYS A 95 -9.05 -1.71 1.43
CA CYS A 95 -8.06 -1.27 0.44
C CYS A 95 -8.14 -2.08 -0.84
N LEU A 96 -8.39 -3.39 -0.75
CA LEU A 96 -8.52 -4.23 -1.93
C LEU A 96 -9.74 -3.80 -2.76
N LEU A 97 -10.88 -3.61 -2.09
CA LEU A 97 -12.14 -3.21 -2.72
C LEU A 97 -12.03 -1.82 -3.35
N LYS A 98 -11.67 -0.80 -2.57
CA LYS A 98 -11.68 0.59 -3.06
C LYS A 98 -10.59 0.90 -4.08
N ARG A 99 -9.46 0.18 -4.04
CA ARG A 99 -8.34 0.46 -4.95
C ARG A 99 -8.34 -0.41 -6.19
N TYR A 100 -8.87 -1.62 -6.12
CA TYR A 100 -8.75 -2.62 -7.17
C TYR A 100 -10.06 -3.31 -7.54
N GLY A 101 -11.18 -2.99 -6.86
CA GLY A 101 -12.49 -3.57 -7.14
C GLY A 101 -12.66 -5.02 -6.64
N GLU A 102 -11.70 -5.54 -5.86
CA GLU A 102 -11.68 -6.94 -5.46
C GLU A 102 -12.08 -7.12 -3.99
N ARG A 103 -12.92 -8.12 -3.72
CA ARG A 103 -13.36 -8.48 -2.36
C ARG A 103 -12.40 -9.47 -1.72
N VAL A 104 -12.11 -9.29 -0.43
CA VAL A 104 -11.09 -10.11 0.24
C VAL A 104 -11.56 -11.55 0.48
N ASP A 105 -12.86 -11.76 0.69
CA ASP A 105 -13.48 -13.08 0.82
C ASP A 105 -13.40 -13.89 -0.47
N ASP A 106 -13.53 -13.25 -1.63
CA ASP A 106 -13.45 -13.93 -2.93
C ASP A 106 -12.01 -14.34 -3.26
N VAL A 107 -11.05 -13.41 -3.11
CA VAL A 107 -9.64 -13.67 -3.49
C VAL A 107 -8.96 -14.70 -2.59
N LEU A 108 -9.44 -14.89 -1.36
CA LEU A 108 -8.91 -15.92 -0.46
C LEU A 108 -9.45 -17.32 -0.80
N ARG A 109 -10.53 -17.42 -1.57
CA ARG A 109 -11.08 -18.67 -2.09
C ARG A 109 -10.56 -19.02 -3.49
N ASP A 110 -9.78 -18.13 -4.11
CA ASP A 110 -9.17 -18.35 -5.42
C ASP A 110 -7.68 -18.69 -5.28
N PRO A 111 -7.27 -19.96 -5.51
CA PRO A 111 -5.86 -20.36 -5.46
C PRO A 111 -5.01 -19.73 -6.58
N ASN A 112 -5.64 -19.31 -7.68
CA ASN A 112 -4.96 -18.70 -8.81
C ASN A 112 -4.82 -17.18 -8.65
N TRP A 113 -5.40 -16.59 -7.61
CA TRP A 113 -5.37 -15.16 -7.40
C TRP A 113 -3.94 -14.63 -7.24
N LYS A 114 -3.61 -13.62 -8.04
CA LYS A 114 -2.34 -12.90 -8.01
C LYS A 114 -2.56 -11.52 -7.41
N CYS A 115 -1.78 -11.15 -6.40
CA CYS A 115 -1.94 -9.82 -5.80
C CYS A 115 -1.60 -8.67 -6.77
N PRO A 116 -2.13 -7.45 -6.55
CA PRO A 116 -1.89 -6.30 -7.42
C PRO A 116 -0.40 -6.03 -7.71
N PRO A 117 0.54 -6.17 -6.74
CA PRO A 117 1.96 -6.01 -7.04
C PRO A 117 2.54 -7.08 -7.96
N CYS A 118 2.03 -8.31 -7.92
CA CYS A 118 2.48 -9.38 -8.81
C CYS A 118 1.91 -9.23 -10.23
N ARG A 119 0.68 -8.71 -10.35
CA ARG A 119 0.07 -8.29 -11.63
C ARG A 119 0.58 -6.95 -12.17
N LYS A 120 1.50 -6.29 -11.46
CA LYS A 120 2.04 -4.95 -11.82
C LYS A 120 1.01 -3.81 -11.91
N ILE A 121 -0.19 -4.01 -11.36
CA ILE A 121 -1.25 -2.99 -11.31
C ILE A 121 -1.32 -2.24 -9.96
N CYS A 122 -0.40 -2.51 -9.02
CA CYS A 122 -0.45 -1.89 -7.69
C CYS A 122 -0.27 -0.37 -7.77
N ASN A 123 -1.30 0.38 -7.38
CA ASN A 123 -1.31 1.84 -7.42
C ASN A 123 -0.78 2.50 -6.13
N CYS A 124 -0.06 1.76 -5.27
CA CYS A 124 0.59 2.32 -4.09
C CYS A 124 1.87 3.10 -4.46
N SER A 125 2.26 4.07 -3.63
CA SER A 125 3.40 4.96 -3.92
C SER A 125 4.73 4.23 -4.11
N ILE A 126 4.98 3.14 -3.36
CA ILE A 126 6.22 2.36 -3.49
C ILE A 126 6.22 1.59 -4.82
N CYS A 127 5.13 0.92 -5.15
CA CYS A 127 5.04 0.11 -6.36
C CYS A 127 5.07 0.99 -7.61
N ARG A 128 4.32 2.10 -7.63
CA ARG A 128 4.32 3.03 -8.77
C ARG A 128 5.69 3.63 -9.08
N ARG A 129 6.44 4.06 -8.05
CA ARG A 129 7.83 4.49 -8.25
C ARG A 129 8.70 3.39 -8.85
N SER A 130 8.51 2.14 -8.41
CA SER A 130 9.23 0.99 -9.00
C SER A 130 8.79 0.66 -10.43
N TYR A 131 7.63 1.17 -10.86
CA TYR A 131 7.11 1.06 -12.24
C TYR A 131 7.41 2.32 -13.07
N GLY A 132 8.18 3.27 -12.55
CA GLY A 132 8.48 4.53 -13.24
C GLY A 132 7.32 5.52 -13.30
N LYS A 133 6.33 5.39 -12.41
CA LYS A 133 5.13 6.24 -12.38
C LYS A 133 5.02 7.05 -11.09
N ASP A 134 4.28 8.16 -11.18
CA ASP A 134 3.97 8.99 -10.02
C ASP A 134 3.04 8.29 -9.01
N PRO A 135 3.16 8.60 -7.71
CA PRO A 135 2.29 8.04 -6.68
C PRO A 135 0.86 8.61 -6.76
N THR A 136 -0.15 7.77 -6.57
CA THR A 136 -1.57 8.18 -6.65
C THR A 136 -2.13 8.90 -5.41
N GLY A 137 -1.45 8.80 -4.26
CA GLY A 137 -1.96 9.38 -3.01
C GLY A 137 -3.28 8.76 -2.51
N GLN A 138 -4.10 9.55 -1.82
CA GLN A 138 -5.43 9.14 -1.34
C GLN A 138 -6.51 9.48 -2.39
N LEU A 139 -6.53 8.71 -3.47
CA LEU A 139 -7.32 9.03 -4.66
C LEU A 139 -8.80 8.62 -4.57
N PHE A 140 -9.16 7.67 -3.70
CA PHE A 140 -10.50 7.08 -3.70
C PHE A 140 -11.67 8.06 -3.46
N PRO A 141 -11.60 9.03 -2.52
CA PRO A 141 -12.71 9.96 -2.30
C PRO A 141 -13.11 10.72 -3.58
N SER A 142 -12.14 11.33 -4.26
CA SER A 142 -12.37 12.05 -5.52
C SER A 142 -12.77 11.14 -6.68
N VAL A 143 -12.37 9.87 -6.64
CA VAL A 143 -12.78 8.85 -7.63
C VAL A 143 -14.24 8.44 -7.44
N SER A 144 -14.66 8.25 -6.19
CA SER A 144 -16.04 7.91 -5.84
C SER A 144 -17.00 9.05 -6.19
N GLU A 145 -16.61 10.31 -5.98
CA GLU A 145 -17.40 11.49 -6.39
C GLU A 145 -17.62 11.54 -7.90
N LYS A 146 -16.67 11.01 -8.69
CA LYS A 146 -16.76 10.90 -10.15
C LYS A 146 -17.57 9.67 -10.62
N GLY A 147 -18.14 8.89 -9.71
CA GLY A 147 -18.99 7.74 -10.02
C GLY A 147 -18.26 6.43 -10.32
N TYR A 148 -16.96 6.34 -10.05
CA TYR A 148 -16.20 5.10 -10.25
C TYR A 148 -16.20 4.24 -8.99
N ASN A 149 -16.25 2.92 -9.17
CA ASN A 149 -16.32 1.97 -8.06
C ASN A 149 -14.97 1.77 -7.37
N ASN A 150 -13.88 1.93 -8.11
CA ASN A 150 -12.53 1.74 -7.58
C ASN A 150 -11.49 2.58 -8.33
N VAL A 151 -10.33 2.77 -7.69
CA VAL A 151 -9.24 3.59 -8.23
C VAL A 151 -8.64 3.01 -9.50
N LEU A 152 -8.46 1.68 -9.61
CA LEU A 152 -7.87 1.04 -10.78
C LEU A 152 -8.68 1.33 -12.06
N GLU A 153 -10.00 1.18 -11.98
CA GLU A 153 -10.93 1.48 -13.08
C GLU A 153 -10.80 2.94 -13.54
N TYR A 154 -10.74 3.88 -12.60
CA TYR A 154 -10.54 5.30 -12.91
C TYR A 154 -9.19 5.57 -13.59
N LEU A 155 -8.10 4.98 -13.07
CA LEU A 155 -6.76 5.16 -13.65
C LEU A 155 -6.66 4.60 -15.06
N ALA A 156 -7.34 3.47 -15.32
CA ALA A 156 -7.48 2.91 -16.66
C ALA A 156 -8.23 3.86 -17.60
N LYS A 157 -9.34 4.43 -17.12
CA LYS A 157 -10.16 5.34 -17.93
C LYS A 157 -9.44 6.63 -18.33
N ILE A 158 -8.56 7.16 -17.48
CA ILE A 158 -7.76 8.37 -17.80
C ILE A 158 -6.46 8.05 -18.55
N GLY A 159 -6.20 6.77 -18.86
CA GLY A 159 -5.01 6.32 -19.59
C GLY A 159 -3.71 6.31 -18.77
N ASP A 160 -3.79 6.47 -17.46
CA ASP A 160 -2.61 6.47 -16.57
C ASP A 160 -2.10 5.05 -16.28
N ASP A 161 -3.01 4.09 -16.14
CA ASP A 161 -2.70 2.67 -16.09
C ASP A 161 -3.28 1.97 -17.33
N LYS A 162 -2.48 1.16 -18.03
CA LYS A 162 -3.00 0.25 -19.04
C LYS A 162 -3.36 -1.05 -18.32
N LEU A 163 -4.61 -1.46 -18.42
CA LEU A 163 -4.93 -2.87 -18.17
C LEU A 163 -4.45 -3.60 -19.42
N GLU A 164 -3.49 -4.51 -19.27
CA GLU A 164 -3.16 -5.42 -20.37
C GLU A 164 -4.40 -6.29 -20.58
N ASP A 165 -4.90 -6.32 -21.82
CA ASP A 165 -5.90 -7.31 -22.22
C ASP A 165 -5.18 -8.67 -22.23
N ASP A 166 -5.53 -9.54 -21.28
CA ASP A 166 -5.00 -10.92 -21.18
C ASP A 166 -5.32 -11.76 -22.43
#